data_AF-A0A932EPK2-F1
#
_entry.id   AF-A0A932EPK2-F1
#
_cell.length_a   1.000
_cell.length_b   1.000
_cell.length_c   1.000
_cell.angle_alpha   90.00
_cell.angle_beta   90.00
_cell.angle_gamma   90.00
#
_symmetry.space_group_name_H-M   'P 1'
#
loop_
_entity.id
_entity.type
_entity.pdbx_description
1 polymer ?
#
loop_
_entity_poly.entity_id
_entity_poly.type
_entity_poly.pdbx_seq_one_letter_code
_entity_poly.pdbx_strand_id
1 'polypeptide(L)'
;MAAVWLKIPQTRWHLDEEMTGTFTRYIFAWLAGTLGGALFAMKWLYHTVGHTTWHADRRPWRYLTPHISGGLAFAMFAIVRSVVLLDPRLTKTTAGATAIGFLVGFFSDNAVAKLADVAKKIFGGSEYHT
;
A
#
# COMPACT_ATOMS: atom_id res chain seq x y z
N MET A 1 14.85 6.85 -0.18
CA MET A 1 14.69 8.29 0.13
C MET A 1 15.75 9.15 -0.56
N ALA A 2 17.06 8.95 -0.27
CA ALA A 2 18.13 9.76 -0.86
C ALA A 2 18.16 9.76 -2.41
N ALA A 3 17.91 8.61 -3.06
CA ALA A 3 17.97 8.50 -4.53
C ALA A 3 16.90 9.32 -5.28
N VAL A 4 15.71 9.46 -4.69
CA VAL A 4 14.61 10.28 -5.27
C VAL A 4 14.90 11.76 -5.07
N TRP A 5 15.48 12.12 -3.92
CA TRP A 5 15.88 13.49 -3.59
C TRP A 5 17.09 13.96 -4.42
N LEU A 6 18.00 13.05 -4.76
CA LEU A 6 19.19 13.30 -5.59
C LEU A 6 18.91 13.33 -7.10
N LYS A 7 17.65 13.32 -7.55
CA LYS A 7 17.25 13.30 -8.98
C LYS A 7 17.89 12.17 -9.81
N ILE A 8 18.40 11.11 -9.18
CA ILE A 8 19.01 9.95 -9.85
C ILE A 8 18.11 9.34 -10.96
N PRO A 9 16.78 9.19 -10.78
CA PRO A 9 15.93 8.70 -11.87
C PRO A 9 15.85 9.66 -13.06
N GLN A 10 15.93 10.98 -12.87
CA GLN A 10 15.95 11.95 -13.97
C GLN A 10 17.27 11.86 -14.76
N THR A 11 18.40 11.79 -14.05
CA THR A 11 19.73 11.76 -14.67
C THR A 11 20.05 10.44 -15.35
N ARG A 12 19.51 9.31 -14.85
CA ARG A 12 19.83 7.97 -15.37
C ARG A 12 18.82 7.44 -16.38
N TRP A 13 17.56 7.87 -16.32
CA TRP A 13 16.48 7.34 -17.18
C TRP A 13 15.80 8.37 -18.09
N HIS A 14 16.28 9.62 -18.16
CA HIS A 14 15.71 10.67 -19.03
C HIS A 14 14.18 10.77 -18.92
N LEU A 15 13.66 10.72 -17.69
CA LEU A 15 12.22 10.82 -17.43
C LEU A 15 11.76 12.28 -17.46
N ASP A 16 10.68 12.56 -18.18
CA ASP A 16 10.00 13.87 -18.14
C ASP A 16 9.65 14.29 -16.70
N GLU A 17 9.55 15.60 -16.46
CA GLU A 17 9.24 16.15 -15.13
C GLU A 17 7.92 15.62 -14.57
N GLU A 18 6.92 15.42 -15.41
CA GLU A 18 5.62 14.86 -15.02
C GLU A 18 5.71 13.38 -14.61
N MET A 19 6.49 12.59 -15.36
CA MET A 19 6.75 11.17 -15.07
C MET A 19 7.52 11.03 -13.75
N THR A 20 8.47 11.92 -13.49
CA THR A 20 9.25 11.94 -12.23
C THR A 20 8.36 12.24 -11.03
N GLY A 21 7.46 13.22 -11.15
CA GLY A 21 6.52 13.58 -10.09
C GLY A 21 5.54 12.44 -9.77
N THR A 22 5.06 11.76 -10.81
CA THR A 22 4.20 10.58 -10.67
C THR A 22 4.94 9.43 -9.98
N PHE A 23 6.10 9.04 -10.50
CA PHE A 23 6.92 7.95 -9.95
C PHE A 23 7.26 8.16 -8.48
N THR A 24 7.63 9.40 -8.12
CA THR A 24 7.89 9.80 -6.75
C THR A 24 6.69 9.49 -5.84
N ARG A 25 5.48 9.90 -6.23
CA ARG A 25 4.26 9.67 -5.43
C ARG A 25 3.98 8.19 -5.21
N TYR A 26 4.17 7.34 -6.23
CA TYR A 26 4.01 5.89 -6.08
C TYR A 26 5.03 5.28 -5.12
N ILE A 27 6.30 5.73 -5.17
CA ILE A 27 7.31 5.30 -4.20
C ILE A 27 6.92 5.73 -2.79
N PHE A 28 6.46 6.96 -2.61
CA PHE A 28 6.02 7.46 -1.30
C PHE A 28 4.81 6.67 -0.79
N ALA A 29 3.84 6.35 -1.63
CA ALA A 29 2.71 5.50 -1.25
C ALA A 29 3.16 4.09 -0.83
N TRP A 30 4.07 3.47 -1.59
CA TRP A 30 4.62 2.15 -1.26
C TRP A 30 5.42 2.15 0.06
N LEU A 31 6.30 3.13 0.24
CA LEU A 31 7.09 3.28 1.48
C LEU A 31 6.19 3.54 2.68
N ALA A 32 5.20 4.43 2.54
CA ALA A 32 4.25 4.73 3.60
C ALA A 32 3.39 3.50 3.95
N GLY A 33 2.96 2.72 2.95
CA GLY A 33 2.23 1.47 3.19
C GLY A 33 3.08 0.37 3.81
N THR A 34 4.38 0.33 3.48
CA THR A 34 5.33 -0.57 4.15
C THR A 34 5.48 -0.18 5.63
N LEU A 35 5.60 1.11 5.93
CA LEU A 35 5.65 1.63 7.30
C LEU A 35 4.35 1.34 8.07
N GLY A 36 3.19 1.56 7.45
CA GLY A 36 1.88 1.25 8.04
C GLY A 36 1.75 -0.24 8.37
N GLY A 37 2.12 -1.13 7.45
CA GLY A 37 2.10 -2.57 7.71
C GLY A 37 3.15 -3.04 8.70
N ALA A 38 4.30 -2.37 8.79
CA ALA A 38 5.29 -2.62 9.84
C ALA A 38 4.73 -2.29 11.23
N LEU A 39 4.01 -1.18 11.39
CA LEU A 39 3.33 -0.83 12.65
C LEU A 39 2.22 -1.83 12.98
N PHE A 40 1.46 -2.28 11.98
CA PHE A 40 0.46 -3.33 12.15
C PHE A 40 1.09 -4.65 12.61
N ALA A 41 2.18 -5.09 11.98
CA ALA A 41 2.93 -6.27 12.37
C ALA A 41 3.54 -6.12 13.79
N MET A 42 4.01 -4.92 14.14
CA MET A 42 4.52 -4.59 15.48
C MET A 42 3.43 -4.70 16.55
N LYS A 43 2.22 -4.22 16.26
CA LYS A 43 1.05 -4.38 17.14
C LYS A 43 0.75 -5.86 17.41
N TRP A 44 0.77 -6.69 16.35
CA TRP A 44 0.58 -8.13 16.48
C TRP A 44 1.71 -8.84 17.22
N LEU A 45 2.95 -8.38 17.05
CA LEU A 45 4.10 -8.83 17.82
C LEU A 45 3.86 -8.61 19.32
N TYR A 46 3.47 -7.41 19.73
CA TYR A 46 3.15 -7.12 21.14
C TYR A 46 2.04 -8.05 21.68
N HIS A 47 0.94 -8.21 20.92
CA HIS A 47 -0.17 -9.05 21.34
C HIS A 47 0.22 -10.53 21.48
N THR A 48 0.99 -11.07 20.53
CA THR A 48 1.41 -12.49 20.54
C THR A 48 2.40 -12.79 21.66
N VAL A 49 3.33 -11.88 21.93
CA VAL A 49 4.28 -12.00 23.05
C VAL A 49 3.54 -11.90 24.39
N GLY A 50 2.64 -10.92 24.54
CA GLY A 50 1.86 -10.75 25.77
C GLY A 50 0.95 -11.93 26.11
N HIS A 51 0.48 -12.67 25.11
CA HIS A 51 -0.37 -13.86 25.28
C HIS A 51 0.43 -15.18 25.23
N THR A 52 1.76 -15.16 25.22
CA THR A 52 2.62 -16.36 25.13
C THR A 52 2.35 -17.26 23.91
N THR A 53 1.72 -16.73 22.86
CA THR A 53 1.41 -17.45 21.60
C THR A 53 2.51 -17.29 20.55
N TRP A 54 3.72 -16.98 21.01
CA TRP A 54 4.85 -16.69 20.14
C TRP A 54 5.47 -17.98 19.60
N HIS A 55 5.36 -18.16 18.28
CA HIS A 55 6.03 -19.25 17.57
C HIS A 55 7.10 -18.72 16.62
N ALA A 56 8.23 -19.45 16.55
CA ALA A 56 9.34 -19.14 15.65
C ALA A 56 8.97 -19.34 14.17
N ASP A 57 8.05 -20.28 13.88
CA ASP A 57 7.60 -20.59 12.51
C ASP A 57 6.88 -19.42 11.84
N ARG A 58 6.39 -18.45 12.63
CA ARG A 58 5.72 -17.24 12.14
C ARG A 58 6.70 -16.10 11.81
N ARG A 59 8.02 -16.34 11.85
CA ARG A 59 9.04 -15.35 11.46
C ARG A 59 8.92 -14.89 10.00
N PRO A 60 8.75 -15.77 8.99
CA PRO A 60 8.62 -15.34 7.59
C PRO A 60 7.45 -14.38 7.38
N TRP A 61 6.32 -14.67 8.03
CA TRP A 61 5.14 -13.80 8.00
C TRP A 61 5.46 -12.38 8.49
N ARG A 62 6.25 -12.21 9.57
CA ARG A 62 6.59 -10.89 10.11
C ARG A 62 7.44 -10.04 9.17
N TYR A 63 8.30 -10.67 8.37
CA TYR A 63 9.13 -9.97 7.39
C TYR A 63 8.37 -9.70 6.08
N LEU A 64 7.48 -10.60 5.68
CA LEU A 64 6.74 -10.47 4.43
C LEU A 64 5.53 -9.54 4.54
N THR A 65 4.85 -9.49 5.69
CA THR A 65 3.65 -8.67 5.88
C THR A 65 3.86 -7.18 5.55
N PRO A 66 4.95 -6.50 5.99
CA PRO A 66 5.21 -5.11 5.61
C PRO A 66 5.42 -4.90 4.10
N HIS A 67 6.03 -5.87 3.40
CA HIS A 67 6.24 -5.76 1.96
C HIS A 67 4.94 -5.98 1.18
N ILE A 68 4.10 -6.93 1.63
CA ILE A 68 2.77 -7.18 1.06
C ILE A 68 1.89 -5.94 1.24
N SER A 69 1.90 -5.31 2.42
CA SER A 69 1.13 -4.09 2.69
C SER A 69 1.62 -2.91 1.84
N GLY A 70 2.93 -2.80 1.59
CA GLY A 70 3.50 -1.83 0.65
C GLY A 70 2.99 -2.04 -0.78
N GLY A 71 3.02 -3.28 -1.27
CA GLY A 71 2.47 -3.64 -2.58
C GLY A 71 0.97 -3.33 -2.71
N LEU A 72 0.20 -3.61 -1.67
CA LEU A 72 -1.22 -3.28 -1.60
C LEU A 72 -1.46 -1.76 -1.63
N ALA A 73 -0.66 -0.99 -0.89
CA ALA A 73 -0.72 0.46 -0.88
C ALA A 73 -0.43 1.06 -2.26
N PHE A 74 0.53 0.48 -2.99
CA PHE A 74 0.80 0.85 -4.37
C PHE A 74 -0.41 0.62 -5.27
N ALA A 75 -1.02 -0.58 -5.21
CA ALA A 75 -2.19 -0.93 -6.00
C ALA A 75 -3.41 -0.04 -5.67
N MET A 76 -3.68 0.18 -4.38
CA MET A 76 -4.76 1.06 -3.94
C MET A 76 -4.55 2.51 -4.36
N PHE A 77 -3.32 3.03 -4.28
CA PHE A 77 -3.02 4.37 -4.77
C PHE A 77 -3.27 4.50 -6.28
N ALA A 78 -2.99 3.44 -7.07
CA ALA A 78 -3.33 3.40 -8.49
C ALA A 78 -4.85 3.46 -8.72
N ILE A 79 -5.62 2.65 -7.97
CA ILE A 79 -7.09 2.63 -8.05
C ILE A 79 -7.65 4.01 -7.69
N VAL A 80 -7.24 4.57 -6.56
CA VAL A 80 -7.68 5.89 -6.09
C VAL A 80 -7.38 6.99 -7.11
N ARG A 81 -6.24 6.92 -7.81
CA ARG A 81 -5.90 7.86 -8.88
C ARG A 81 -6.74 7.67 -10.14
N SER A 82 -7.16 6.44 -10.47
CA SER A 82 -8.01 6.14 -11.63
C SER A 82 -9.49 6.46 -11.42
N VAL A 83 -9.97 6.44 -10.17
CA VAL A 83 -11.38 6.69 -9.86
C VAL A 83 -11.64 8.20 -9.80
N VAL A 84 -12.39 8.70 -10.79
CA VAL A 84 -12.72 10.13 -10.97
C VAL A 84 -13.52 10.73 -9.80
N LEU A 85 -14.14 9.89 -8.97
CA LEU A 85 -15.00 10.31 -7.85
C LEU A 85 -14.24 10.85 -6.63
N LEU A 86 -12.92 10.65 -6.55
CA LEU A 86 -12.10 11.13 -5.43
C LEU A 86 -11.42 12.45 -5.77
N ASP A 87 -11.29 13.34 -4.76
CA ASP A 87 -10.65 14.65 -4.96
C ASP A 87 -9.24 14.47 -5.54
N PRO A 88 -8.97 14.95 -6.77
CA PRO A 88 -7.67 14.83 -7.40
C PRO A 88 -6.52 15.45 -6.59
N ARG A 89 -6.82 16.37 -5.66
CA ARG A 89 -5.83 16.99 -4.77
C ARG A 89 -5.13 15.96 -3.87
N LEU A 90 -5.83 14.88 -3.50
CA LEU A 90 -5.29 13.82 -2.63
C LEU A 90 -4.22 12.97 -3.32
N THR A 91 -4.25 12.85 -4.65
CA THR A 91 -3.27 12.06 -5.42
C THR A 91 -2.22 12.93 -6.12
N LYS A 92 -2.43 14.25 -6.18
CA LYS A 92 -1.48 15.22 -6.76
C LYS A 92 -0.36 15.62 -5.81
N THR A 93 -0.51 15.41 -4.51
CA THR A 93 0.52 15.77 -3.52
C THR A 93 1.26 14.53 -3.01
N THR A 94 2.54 14.68 -2.68
CA THR A 94 3.32 13.61 -2.03
C THR A 94 2.78 13.29 -0.63
N ALA A 95 2.29 14.30 0.09
CA ALA A 95 1.65 14.13 1.39
C ALA A 95 0.37 13.27 1.28
N GLY A 96 -0.48 13.53 0.29
CA GLY A 96 -1.69 12.72 0.06
C GLY A 96 -1.37 11.28 -0.35
N ALA A 97 -0.37 11.08 -1.23
CA ALA A 97 0.11 9.74 -1.58
C ALA A 97 0.66 8.98 -0.36
N THR A 98 1.40 9.66 0.51
CA THR A 98 1.91 9.11 1.78
C THR A 98 0.77 8.75 2.73
N ALA A 99 -0.21 9.63 2.90
CA ALA A 99 -1.35 9.40 3.79
C ALA A 99 -2.20 8.21 3.33
N ILE A 100 -2.55 8.15 2.04
CA ILE A 100 -3.29 7.03 1.45
C ILE A 100 -2.49 5.74 1.62
N GLY A 101 -1.21 5.76 1.24
CA GLY A 101 -0.36 4.58 1.34
C GLY A 101 -0.25 4.06 2.77
N PHE A 102 -0.03 4.95 3.74
CA PHE A 102 0.04 4.61 5.15
C PHE A 102 -1.27 3.98 5.67
N LEU A 103 -2.41 4.61 5.39
CA LEU A 103 -3.72 4.10 5.83
C LEU A 103 -4.01 2.73 5.25
N VAL A 104 -3.77 2.53 3.94
CA VAL A 104 -3.95 1.24 3.29
C VAL A 104 -3.03 0.19 3.90
N GLY A 105 -1.76 0.51 4.13
CA GLY A 105 -0.80 -0.43 4.71
C GLY A 105 -1.15 -0.81 6.15
N PHE A 106 -1.53 0.17 6.97
CA PHE A 106 -1.90 -0.03 8.38
C PHE A 106 -3.18 -0.87 8.53
N PHE A 107 -4.14 -0.70 7.61
CA PHE A 107 -5.40 -1.45 7.57
C PHE A 107 -5.44 -2.48 6.44
N SER A 108 -4.28 -3.09 6.12
CA SER A 108 -4.13 -3.98 4.95
C SER A 108 -5.14 -5.13 4.93
N ASP A 109 -5.41 -5.78 6.06
CA ASP A 109 -6.41 -6.86 6.14
C ASP A 109 -7.82 -6.39 5.72
N ASN A 110 -8.25 -5.23 6.23
CA ASN A 110 -9.54 -4.64 5.88
C ASN A 110 -9.58 -4.20 4.41
N ALA A 111 -8.48 -3.64 3.90
CA ALA A 111 -8.36 -3.21 2.52
C ALA A 111 -8.43 -4.40 1.55
N VAL A 112 -7.73 -5.52 1.85
CA VAL A 112 -7.82 -6.76 1.06
C VAL A 112 -9.23 -7.33 1.10
N ALA A 113 -9.86 -7.40 2.28
CA ALA A 113 -11.23 -7.89 2.41
C ALA A 113 -12.21 -7.06 1.55
N LYS A 114 -12.09 -5.72 1.55
CA LYS A 114 -12.93 -4.87 0.72
C LYS A 114 -12.62 -4.95 -0.76
N LEU A 115 -11.37 -5.12 -1.16
CA LEU A 115 -11.03 -5.39 -2.55
C LEU A 115 -11.64 -6.71 -3.03
N ALA A 116 -11.63 -7.75 -2.19
CA ALA A 116 -12.28 -9.02 -2.52
C ALA A 116 -13.81 -8.85 -2.65
N ASP A 117 -14.47 -8.09 -1.77
CA ASP A 117 -15.90 -7.78 -1.88
C ASP A 117 -16.21 -7.03 -3.18
N VAL A 118 -15.39 -6.03 -3.54
CA VAL A 118 -15.54 -5.26 -4.78
C VAL A 118 -15.32 -6.16 -5.99
N ALA A 119 -14.28 -7.00 -5.99
CA ALA A 119 -14.01 -7.95 -7.05
C ALA A 119 -15.18 -8.95 -7.23
N LYS A 120 -15.76 -9.45 -6.14
CA LYS A 120 -16.96 -10.30 -6.21
C LYS A 120 -18.16 -9.57 -6.83
N LYS A 121 -18.37 -8.29 -6.52
CA LYS A 121 -19.47 -7.52 -7.12
C LYS A 121 -19.26 -7.21 -8.60
N ILE A 122 -18.02 -6.96 -9.01
CA ILE A 122 -17.68 -6.59 -10.39
C ILE A 122 -17.58 -7.84 -11.29
N PHE A 123 -16.92 -8.90 -10.80
CA PHE A 123 -16.59 -10.09 -11.58
C PHE A 123 -17.47 -11.31 -11.25
N GLY A 124 -18.13 -11.35 -10.10
CA GLY A 124 -18.98 -12.46 -9.65
C GLY A 124 -20.45 -12.32 -10.05
N GLY A 125 -20.78 -11.43 -10.97
CA GLY A 125 -22.13 -11.28 -11.53
C GLY A 125 -22.44 -12.30 -12.63
N SER A 126 -22.32 -13.59 -12.34
CA SER A 126 -22.88 -14.70 -13.13
C SER A 126 -22.64 -16.02 -12.37
N GLU A 127 -23.72 -16.75 -12.02
CA GLU A 127 -23.80 -18.09 -11.39
C GLU A 127 -23.67 -18.16 -9.84
N TYR A 128 -24.62 -18.66 -9.02
CA TYR A 128 -25.77 -19.57 -9.20
C TYR A 128 -26.97 -19.20 -8.29
N HIS A 129 -28.13 -18.96 -8.91
CA HIS A 129 -29.44 -19.30 -8.34
C HIS A 129 -29.80 -20.70 -8.86
N THR A 130 -29.68 -21.73 -8.02
CA THR A 130 -30.44 -22.99 -8.08
C THR A 130 -30.47 -23.58 -6.69
#